data_AF-A0A382RK74-F1
#
_entry.id   AF-A0A382RK74-F1
#
_cell.length_a   1.000
_cell.length_b   1.000
_cell.length_c   1.000
_cell.angle_alpha   90.00
_cell.angle_beta   90.00
_cell.angle_gamma   90.00
#
_symmetry.space_group_name_H-M   'P 1'
#
loop_
_entity.id
_entity.type
_entity.pdbx_description
1 polymer ?
#
loop_
_entity_poly.entity_id
_entity_poly.type
_entity_poly.pdbx_seq_one_letter_code
_entity_poly.pdbx_strand_id
1 'polypeptide(L)'
;MMKINLKKQSNSVTIRSLLVGLFCVILLCLVTPYNDYYLRGTFVSGNHFPIGAFFLFCILSLLTIALRWFRSHWQLSPAELITIWCMMLVAAGIPSAGFIRYHL
;
A
#
# COMPACT_ATOMS: atom_id res chain seq x y z
N MET A 1 27.18 1.45 28.77
CA MET A 1 27.50 0.56 27.63
C MET A 1 26.18 0.03 27.04
N MET A 2 25.70 0.66 25.97
CA MET A 2 24.36 0.42 25.39
C MET A 2 24.42 -0.80 24.46
N LYS A 3 23.78 -1.91 24.82
CA LYS A 3 23.65 -3.09 23.94
C LYS A 3 22.62 -2.78 22.86
N ILE A 4 23.10 -2.41 21.66
CA ILE A 4 22.27 -2.30 20.47
C ILE A 4 21.87 -3.72 20.07
N ASN A 5 20.62 -4.11 20.34
CA ASN A 5 20.08 -5.40 19.94
C ASN A 5 19.80 -5.34 18.43
N LEU A 6 20.74 -5.85 17.62
CA LEU A 6 20.57 -5.98 16.18
C LEU A 6 19.47 -7.01 15.91
N LYS A 7 18.24 -6.52 15.81
CA LYS A 7 17.07 -7.30 15.43
C LYS A 7 17.35 -7.92 14.05
N LYS A 8 17.27 -9.25 13.94
CA LYS A 8 17.46 -10.01 12.70
C LYS A 8 16.67 -9.34 11.55
N GLN A 9 17.39 -8.87 10.53
CA GLN A 9 16.82 -8.21 9.35
C GLN A 9 15.91 -9.23 8.64
N SER A 10 14.59 -9.09 8.78
CA SER A 10 13.65 -9.85 7.95
C SER A 10 13.75 -9.29 6.54
N ASN A 11 13.87 -10.15 5.53
CA ASN A 11 13.83 -9.72 4.14
C ASN A 11 12.56 -8.90 3.88
N SER A 12 12.72 -7.59 3.66
CA SER A 12 11.61 -6.67 3.42
C SER A 12 10.95 -6.92 2.07
N VAL A 13 11.78 -7.27 1.07
CA VAL A 13 11.36 -7.53 -0.30
C VAL A 13 11.25 -9.03 -0.50
N THR A 14 10.03 -9.55 -0.46
CA THR A 14 9.72 -10.94 -0.80
C THR A 14 8.85 -10.96 -2.07
N ILE A 15 8.84 -12.07 -2.79
CA ILE A 15 7.94 -12.24 -3.94
C ILE A 15 6.47 -12.04 -3.52
N ARG A 16 6.10 -12.47 -2.31
CA ARG A 16 4.75 -12.28 -1.77
C ARG A 16 4.42 -10.80 -1.59
N SER A 17 5.32 -10.01 -0.99
CA SER A 17 5.10 -8.58 -0.80
C SER A 17 5.03 -7.83 -2.13
N LEU A 18 5.81 -8.25 -3.12
CA LEU A 18 5.74 -7.72 -4.47
C LEU A 18 4.39 -8.03 -5.14
N LEU A 19 3.91 -9.26 -5.05
CA LEU A 19 2.62 -9.66 -5.65
C LEU A 19 1.44 -8.93 -4.98
N VAL A 20 1.41 -8.89 -3.65
CA VAL A 20 0.36 -8.19 -2.89
C VAL A 20 0.43 -6.68 -3.16
N GLY A 21 1.64 -6.11 -3.14
CA GLY A 21 1.84 -4.69 -3.43
C GLY A 21 1.43 -4.32 -4.84
N LEU A 22 1.78 -5.14 -5.85
CA LEU A 22 1.39 -4.95 -7.23
C LEU A 22 -0.14 -4.99 -7.39
N PHE A 23 -0.79 -5.95 -6.74
CA PHE A 23 -2.25 -6.03 -6.73
C PHE A 23 -2.89 -4.76 -6.15
N CYS A 24 -2.40 -4.26 -5.01
CA CYS A 24 -2.88 -3.02 -4.41
C CYS A 24 -2.63 -1.80 -5.29
N VAL A 25 -1.48 -1.73 -5.98
CA VAL A 25 -1.16 -0.68 -6.94
C VAL A 25 -2.15 -0.69 -8.11
N ILE A 26 -2.43 -1.85 -8.70
CA ILE A 26 -3.40 -1.99 -9.79
C ILE A 26 -4.80 -1.53 -9.32
N LEU A 27 -5.23 -1.95 -8.13
CA LEU A 27 -6.50 -1.52 -7.56
C LEU A 27 -6.57 0.00 -7.40
N LEU A 28 -5.53 0.64 -6.88
CA LEU A 28 -5.48 2.11 -6.76
C LEU A 28 -5.58 2.78 -8.13
N CYS A 29 -4.79 2.31 -9.09
CA CYS A 29 -4.80 2.86 -10.46
C CYS A 29 -6.15 2.75 -11.16
N LEU A 30 -6.97 1.75 -10.82
CA LEU A 30 -8.32 1.58 -11.37
C LEU A 30 -9.37 2.40 -10.60
N VAL A 31 -9.31 2.37 -9.26
CA VAL A 31 -10.30 3.02 -8.39
C VAL A 31 -10.17 4.54 -8.43
N THR A 32 -8.94 5.08 -8.47
CA THR A 32 -8.71 6.52 -8.49
C THR A 32 -9.43 7.23 -9.64
N PRO A 33 -9.22 6.87 -10.92
CA PRO A 33 -9.91 7.58 -12.00
C PRO A 33 -11.43 7.37 -11.98
N TYR A 34 -11.88 6.18 -11.59
CA TYR A 34 -13.30 5.88 -11.47
C TYR A 34 -13.98 6.76 -10.39
N ASN A 35 -13.36 6.87 -9.21
CA ASN A 35 -13.87 7.71 -8.15
C ASN A 35 -13.81 9.20 -8.52
N ASP A 36 -12.66 9.65 -8.99
CA ASP A 36 -12.38 11.07 -9.14
C ASP A 36 -13.11 11.67 -10.36
N TYR A 37 -13.25 10.92 -11.46
CA TYR A 37 -13.86 11.45 -12.70
C TYR A 37 -15.27 10.94 -12.98
N TYR A 38 -15.58 9.68 -12.66
CA TYR A 38 -16.92 9.12 -12.92
C TYR A 38 -17.89 9.39 -11.78
N LEU A 39 -17.52 9.00 -10.55
CA LEU A 39 -18.35 9.23 -9.36
C LEU A 39 -18.28 10.69 -8.87
N ARG A 40 -17.25 11.45 -9.28
CA ARG A 40 -16.96 12.82 -8.78
C ARG A 40 -16.92 12.88 -7.25
N GLY A 41 -16.38 11.83 -6.65
CA GLY A 41 -16.17 11.74 -5.21
C GLY A 41 -15.00 12.63 -4.76
N THR A 42 -14.71 12.61 -3.45
CA THR A 42 -13.49 13.21 -2.92
C THR A 42 -12.28 12.55 -3.54
N PHE A 43 -11.28 13.34 -3.97
CA PHE A 43 -10.07 12.83 -4.60
C PHE A 43 -9.42 11.75 -3.74
N VAL A 44 -9.34 10.52 -4.26
CA VAL A 44 -8.75 9.38 -3.55
C VAL A 44 -7.22 9.43 -3.59
N SER A 45 -6.69 10.12 -4.59
CA SER A 45 -5.25 10.28 -4.81
C SER A 45 -4.92 11.69 -5.32
N GLY A 46 -3.67 12.13 -5.16
CA GLY A 46 -3.25 13.51 -5.50
C GLY A 46 -3.44 14.56 -4.39
N ASN A 47 -3.80 14.12 -3.17
CA ASN A 47 -3.75 14.94 -1.95
C ASN A 47 -2.37 14.82 -1.27
N HIS A 48 -2.05 15.77 -0.38
CA HIS A 48 -0.84 15.73 0.46
C HIS A 48 -0.72 14.43 1.27
N PHE A 49 -1.86 13.86 1.63
CA PHE A 49 -1.95 12.54 2.25
C PHE A 49 -2.70 11.59 1.30
N PRO A 50 -2.05 10.54 0.78
CA PRO A 50 -2.67 9.60 -0.16
C PRO A 50 -3.64 8.69 0.59
N ILE A 51 -4.86 9.19 0.79
CA ILE A 51 -5.86 8.55 1.65
C ILE A 51 -6.29 7.17 1.12
N GLY A 52 -6.34 6.98 -0.21
CA GLY A 52 -6.61 5.67 -0.81
C GLY A 52 -5.55 4.63 -0.47
N ALA A 53 -4.26 5.00 -0.57
CA ALA A 53 -3.17 4.11 -0.19
C ALA A 53 -3.21 3.80 1.31
N PHE A 54 -3.47 4.82 2.15
CA PHE A 54 -3.54 4.65 3.60
C PHE A 54 -4.67 3.72 4.00
N PHE A 55 -5.84 3.86 3.39
CA PHE A 55 -6.99 2.99 3.65
C PHE A 55 -6.68 1.53 3.31
N LEU A 56 -6.08 1.25 2.14
CA LEU A 56 -5.64 -0.10 1.79
C LEU A 56 -4.58 -0.64 2.76
N PHE A 57 -3.64 0.20 3.20
CA PHE A 57 -2.64 -0.18 4.18
C PHE A 57 -3.27 -0.56 5.54
N CYS A 58 -4.27 0.17 6.01
CA CYS A 58 -5.03 -0.19 7.22
C CYS A 58 -5.74 -1.53 7.05
N ILE A 59 -6.39 -1.76 5.91
CA ILE A 59 -7.06 -3.04 5.61
C ILE A 59 -6.04 -4.18 5.63
N LEU A 60 -4.90 -4.03 4.95
CA LEU A 60 -3.84 -5.05 4.93
C LEU A 60 -3.27 -5.32 6.32
N SER A 61 -3.11 -4.27 7.15
CA SER A 61 -2.64 -4.39 8.53
C SER A 61 -3.63 -5.22 9.37
N LEU A 62 -4.92 -4.89 9.29
CA LEU A 62 -5.99 -5.62 9.98
C LEU A 62 -6.09 -7.05 9.50
N LEU A 63 -6.00 -7.27 8.18
CA LEU A 63 -6.02 -8.60 7.58
C LEU A 63 -4.84 -9.43 8.06
N THR A 64 -3.65 -8.83 8.17
CA THR A 64 -2.44 -9.49 8.70
C THR A 64 -2.63 -9.92 10.16
N ILE A 65 -3.29 -9.11 10.97
CA ILE A 65 -3.61 -9.44 12.37
C ILE A 65 -4.66 -10.56 12.42
N ALA A 66 -5.72 -10.48 11.60
CA ALA A 66 -6.75 -11.50 11.53
C ALA A 66 -6.18 -12.85 11.04
N LEU A 67 -5.31 -12.83 10.03
CA LEU A 67 -4.62 -14.01 9.50
C LEU A 67 -3.73 -14.68 10.56
N ARG A 68 -3.18 -13.91 11.51
CA ARG A 68 -2.43 -14.46 12.64
C ARG A 68 -3.28 -15.40 13.49
N TRP A 69 -4.57 -15.12 13.66
CA TRP A 69 -5.47 -15.99 14.44
C TRP A 69 -5.82 -17.29 13.73
N PHE A 70 -5.82 -17.31 12.40
CA PHE A 70 -6.13 -18.52 11.63
C PHE A 70 -4.88 -19.33 11.28
N ARG A 71 -3.86 -18.70 10.68
CA ARG A 71 -2.61 -19.36 10.24
C ARG A 71 -1.42 -18.39 10.19
N SER A 72 -0.48 -18.58 11.12
CA SER A 72 0.73 -17.76 11.24
C SER A 72 1.60 -17.70 9.98
N HIS A 73 1.54 -18.67 9.06
CA HIS A 73 2.36 -18.69 7.84
C HIS A 73 1.96 -17.63 6.80
N TRP A 74 0.72 -17.14 6.85
CA TRP A 74 0.17 -16.14 5.93
C TRP A 74 0.36 -14.71 6.45
N GLN A 75 0.95 -14.56 7.64
CA GLN A 75 1.22 -13.25 8.22
C GLN A 75 2.28 -12.52 7.40
N LEU A 76 1.94 -11.32 6.93
CA LEU A 76 2.90 -10.39 6.37
C LEU A 76 3.78 -9.85 7.49
N SER A 77 5.09 -9.87 7.27
CA SER A 77 6.03 -9.23 8.18
C SER A 77 5.90 -7.71 8.12
N PRO A 78 6.29 -6.98 9.18
CA PRO A 78 6.31 -5.51 9.14
C PRO A 78 7.13 -4.96 7.97
N ALA A 79 8.20 -5.66 7.60
CA ALA A 79 9.08 -5.29 6.51
C ALA A 79 8.42 -5.48 5.12
N GLU A 80 7.63 -6.55 4.94
CA GLU A 80 6.81 -6.76 3.74
C GLU A 80 5.69 -5.70 3.64
N LEU A 81 5.08 -5.34 4.77
CA LEU A 81 4.02 -4.33 4.85
C LEU A 81 4.54 -2.93 4.45
N ILE A 82 5.72 -2.55 4.94
CA ILE A 82 6.38 -1.30 4.54
C ILE A 82 6.72 -1.31 3.05
N THR A 83 7.16 -2.45 2.50
CA THR A 83 7.43 -2.55 1.06
C THR A 83 6.17 -2.32 0.23
N ILE A 84 5.05 -2.95 0.62
CA ILE A 84 3.73 -2.72 -0.01
C ILE A 84 3.31 -1.26 0.12
N TRP A 85 3.50 -0.65 1.29
CA TRP A 85 3.23 0.77 1.52
C TRP A 85 4.02 1.67 0.57
N CYS A 86 5.33 1.46 0.44
CA CYS A 86 6.17 2.20 -0.49
C CYS A 86 5.70 2.06 -1.94
N MET A 87 5.32 0.86 -2.38
CA MET A 87 4.77 0.64 -3.73
C MET A 87 3.48 1.46 -3.95
N MET A 88 2.56 1.45 -2.97
CA MET A 88 1.31 2.22 -3.06
C MET A 88 1.55 3.73 -3.03
N LEU A 89 2.52 4.22 -2.25
CA LEU A 89 2.87 5.65 -2.23
C LEU A 89 3.36 6.14 -3.60
N VAL A 90 4.22 5.36 -4.25
CA VAL A 90 4.72 5.67 -5.60
C VAL A 90 3.55 5.70 -6.60
N ALA A 91 2.64 4.73 -6.50
CA ALA A 91 1.44 4.64 -7.34
C ALA A 91 0.36 5.68 -7.02
N ALA A 92 0.35 6.27 -5.82
CA ALA A 92 -0.55 7.39 -5.52
C ALA A 92 0.02 8.73 -6.03
N GLY A 93 1.35 8.86 -6.10
CA GLY A 93 2.02 10.06 -6.60
C GLY A 93 2.00 10.17 -8.13
N ILE A 94 2.53 9.16 -8.83
CA ILE A 94 2.86 9.27 -10.26
C ILE A 94 1.62 9.25 -11.18
N PRO A 95 0.76 8.22 -11.14
CA PRO A 95 -0.38 8.07 -12.06
C PRO A 95 -1.50 9.08 -11.79
N SER A 96 -1.78 9.37 -10.51
CA SER A 96 -2.92 10.20 -10.10
C SER A 96 -2.68 11.69 -10.34
N ALA A 97 -1.51 12.21 -9.93
CA ALA A 97 -1.20 13.61 -10.16
C ALA A 97 -0.66 13.83 -11.58
N GLY A 98 0.22 12.94 -12.07
CA GLY A 98 1.00 13.18 -13.28
C GLY A 98 0.29 12.92 -14.61
N PHE A 99 -0.59 11.92 -14.69
CA PHE A 99 -1.19 11.52 -15.98
C PHE A 99 -2.63 12.01 -16.15
N ILE A 100 -3.57 11.63 -15.29
CA ILE A 100 -4.99 11.84 -15.60
C ILE A 100 -5.44 13.29 -15.34
N ARG A 101 -4.87 13.95 -14.33
CA ARG A 101 -5.28 15.31 -13.94
C ARG A 101 -4.83 16.41 -14.91
N TYR A 102 -3.78 16.16 -15.70
CA TYR A 102 -3.24 17.14 -16.64
C TYR A 102 -3.56 16.83 -18.11
N HIS A 103 -4.21 15.69 -18.41
CA HIS A 103 -4.56 15.29 -19.77
C HIS A 103 -6.06 15.35 -20.10
N LEU A 104 -6.91 15.75 -19.15
CA LEU A 104 -8.36 16.00 -19.30
C LEU A 104 -8.65 17.48 -19.01
#